data_AF-A0AB36DS84-F1
#
_entry.id   AF-A0AB36DS84-F1
#
_cell.length_a   1.000
_cell.length_b   1.000
_cell.length_c   1.000
_cell.angle_alpha   90.00
_cell.angle_beta   90.00
_cell.angle_gamma   90.00
#
_symmetry.space_group_name_H-M   'P 1'
#
loop_
_entity.id
_entity.type
_entity.pdbx_description
1 polymer ?
#
loop_
_entity_poly.entity_id
_entity_poly.type
_entity_poly.pdbx_seq_one_letter_code
_entity_poly.pdbx_strand_id
1 'polypeptide(L)'
;MLTTDKVNDYLEFSRKMKVFVLYGNTSNQPVIVDIYEDGKLIKQNYKISSIYAMNGVKLFENRFASYDQHTIKIVNKSLTPLTIDYIGYEAN
;
A
#
# COMPACT_ATOMS: atom_id res chain seq x y z
N MET A 1 3.24 9.09 10.58
CA MET A 1 2.40 9.01 9.37
C MET A 1 3.33 9.07 8.18
N LEU A 2 3.26 8.09 7.28
CA LEU A 2 4.06 8.08 6.03
C LEU A 2 3.15 8.55 4.90
N THR A 3 3.64 9.41 4.02
CA THR A 3 2.82 10.01 2.95
C THR A 3 3.58 10.03 1.63
N THR A 4 2.86 9.91 0.52
CA THR A 4 3.33 10.27 -0.82
C THR A 4 2.48 11.43 -1.31
N ASP A 5 3.08 12.57 -1.64
CA ASP A 5 2.35 13.81 -1.96
C ASP A 5 2.56 14.27 -3.41
N LYS A 6 3.37 13.56 -4.19
CA LYS A 6 3.66 13.85 -5.59
C LYS A 6 3.39 12.64 -6.48
N VAL A 7 3.08 12.93 -7.74
CA VAL A 7 3.00 11.90 -8.78
C VAL A 7 4.36 11.23 -8.94
N ASN A 8 4.36 9.91 -8.96
CA ASN A 8 5.50 8.99 -8.98
C ASN A 8 6.34 8.93 -7.68
N ASP A 9 5.91 9.63 -6.63
CA ASP A 9 6.49 9.44 -5.30
C ASP A 9 6.10 8.05 -4.78
N TYR A 10 6.93 7.44 -3.94
CA TYR A 10 6.73 6.04 -3.57
C TYR A 10 7.11 5.73 -2.13
N LEU A 11 6.52 4.64 -1.64
CA LEU A 11 6.87 4.01 -0.38
C LEU A 11 7.26 2.57 -0.66
N GLU A 12 8.35 2.12 -0.04
CA GLU A 12 8.91 0.80 -0.26
C GLU A 12 9.21 0.15 1.09
N PHE A 13 8.80 -1.11 1.23
CA PHE A 13 8.90 -1.87 2.47
C PHE A 13 9.41 -3.26 2.17
N SER A 14 10.51 -3.63 2.81
CA SER A 14 11.14 -4.94 2.64
C SER A 14 11.19 -5.68 3.97
N ARG A 15 10.56 -6.86 4.03
CA ARG A 15 10.55 -7.70 5.24
C ARG A 15 10.27 -9.17 4.90
N LYS A 16 10.73 -10.08 5.76
CA LYS A 16 10.19 -11.44 5.79
C LYS A 16 8.73 -11.44 6.25
N MET A 17 7.81 -11.87 5.39
CA MET A 17 6.37 -11.86 5.66
C MET A 17 5.60 -12.85 4.77
N LYS A 18 4.46 -13.34 5.25
CA LYS A 18 3.48 -14.13 4.49
C LYS A 18 2.30 -13.29 4.03
N VAL A 19 2.01 -12.21 4.78
CA VAL A 19 0.96 -11.24 4.45
C VAL A 19 1.50 -9.85 4.66
N PHE A 20 1.14 -8.95 3.75
CA PHE A 20 1.32 -7.50 3.87
C PHE A 20 -0.04 -6.83 3.92
N VAL A 21 -0.24 -5.91 4.86
CA VAL A 21 -1.48 -5.14 4.99
C VAL A 21 -1.15 -3.66 5.13
N LEU A 22 -1.78 -2.85 4.29
CA LEU A 22 -1.69 -1.39 4.32
C LEU A 22 -2.86 -0.82 5.10
N TYR A 23 -2.58 -0.06 6.16
CA TYR A 23 -3.59 0.69 6.90
C TYR A 23 -3.35 2.18 6.76
N GLY A 24 -4.41 2.94 6.53
CA GLY A 24 -4.29 4.38 6.35
C GLY A 24 -5.64 5.05 6.39
N ASN A 25 -5.67 6.25 5.83
CA ASN A 25 -6.89 6.99 5.57
C ASN A 25 -6.92 7.39 4.10
N THR A 26 -8.01 7.05 3.45
CA THR A 26 -8.36 7.67 2.19
C THR A 26 -9.61 8.48 2.45
N SER A 27 -9.56 9.77 2.17
CA SER A 27 -10.76 10.60 2.07
C SER A 27 -11.77 9.98 1.10
N ASN A 28 -12.94 10.58 0.93
CA ASN A 28 -13.94 10.15 -0.07
C ASN A 28 -13.40 10.11 -1.53
N GLN A 29 -12.18 10.60 -1.77
CA GLN A 29 -11.50 10.50 -3.06
C GLN A 29 -10.48 9.35 -3.06
N PRO A 30 -10.61 8.38 -3.98
CA PRO A 30 -9.62 7.32 -4.12
C PRO A 30 -8.27 7.87 -4.55
N VAL A 31 -7.20 7.28 -4.03
CA VAL A 31 -5.82 7.53 -4.48
C VAL A 31 -5.48 6.48 -5.52
N ILE A 32 -4.90 6.89 -6.65
CA ILE A 32 -4.50 5.97 -7.72
C ILE A 32 -3.04 5.60 -7.49
N VAL A 33 -2.73 4.30 -7.44
CA VAL A 33 -1.37 3.79 -7.22
C VAL A 33 -1.01 2.67 -8.16
N ASP A 34 0.29 2.50 -8.41
CA ASP A 34 0.86 1.24 -8.89
C ASP A 34 1.48 0.49 -7.71
N ILE A 35 1.28 -0.83 -7.63
CA ILE A 35 1.84 -1.69 -6.58
C ILE A 35 2.72 -2.74 -7.22
N TYR A 36 3.94 -2.84 -6.71
CA TYR A 36 4.94 -3.82 -7.11
C TYR A 36 5.25 -4.75 -5.94
N GLU A 37 5.41 -6.02 -6.27
CA GLU A 37 5.89 -7.09 -5.38
C GLU A 37 7.20 -7.60 -5.97
N ASP A 38 8.28 -7.56 -5.19
CA ASP A 38 9.61 -8.04 -5.58
C ASP A 38 10.06 -7.49 -6.94
N GLY A 39 9.77 -6.21 -7.17
CA GLY A 39 10.08 -5.49 -8.41
C GLY A 39 9.10 -5.73 -9.57
N LYS A 40 8.15 -6.67 -9.44
CA LYS A 40 7.14 -6.97 -10.45
C LYS A 40 5.85 -6.20 -10.18
N LEU A 41 5.32 -5.52 -11.20
CA LEU A 41 4.02 -4.85 -11.12
C LEU A 41 2.90 -5.88 -10.92
N ILE A 42 2.17 -5.80 -9.80
CA ILE A 42 1.03 -6.67 -9.48
C ILE A 42 -0.32 -5.97 -9.58
N LYS A 43 -0.32 -4.64 -9.44
CA LYS A 43 -1.51 -3.79 -9.59
C LYS A 43 -1.13 -2.51 -10.31
N GLN A 44 -1.82 -2.21 -11.41
CA GLN A 44 -1.63 -1.00 -12.20
C GLN A 44 -2.84 -0.08 -12.04
N ASN A 45 -2.61 1.23 -11.86
CA ASN A 45 -3.64 2.25 -11.71
C ASN A 45 -4.74 1.85 -10.70
N TYR A 46 -4.32 1.19 -9.62
CA TYR A 46 -5.21 0.65 -8.62
C TYR A 46 -5.75 1.78 -7.75
N LYS A 47 -7.08 1.80 -7.59
CA LYS A 47 -7.77 2.76 -6.76
C LYS A 47 -7.76 2.26 -5.32
N ILE A 48 -6.88 2.83 -4.51
CA ILE A 48 -6.88 2.63 -3.06
C ILE A 48 -7.92 3.57 -2.45
N SER A 49 -8.92 2.98 -1.82
CA SER A 49 -9.96 3.69 -1.07
C SER A 49 -10.61 2.79 -0.03
N SER A 50 -11.16 3.40 1.01
CA SER A 50 -12.07 2.80 1.98
C SER A 50 -13.44 3.47 1.88
N ILE A 51 -14.49 2.71 2.18
CA ILE A 51 -15.85 3.26 2.36
C ILE A 51 -15.99 4.03 3.69
N TYR A 52 -15.05 3.85 4.62
CA TYR A 52 -15.03 4.49 5.92
C TYR A 52 -14.04 5.66 5.90
N ALA A 53 -14.53 6.85 6.21
CA ALA A 53 -13.71 8.06 6.38
C ALA A 53 -13.11 8.15 7.79
N MET A 54 -12.26 7.17 8.14
CA MET A 54 -11.55 7.13 9.43
C MET A 54 -10.12 6.62 9.27
N ASN A 55 -9.24 6.95 10.22
CA ASN A 55 -7.87 6.44 10.25
C ASN A 55 -7.84 4.95 10.59
N GLY A 56 -6.77 4.27 10.18
CA GLY A 56 -6.50 2.88 10.49
C GLY A 56 -7.36 1.88 9.71
N VAL A 57 -7.96 2.30 8.58
CA VAL A 57 -8.75 1.39 7.73
C VAL A 57 -7.84 0.59 6.83
N LYS A 58 -8.20 -0.68 6.58
CA LYS A 58 -7.46 -1.54 5.66
C LYS A 58 -7.66 -1.07 4.23
N LEU A 59 -6.58 -0.61 3.60
CA LEU A 59 -6.58 -0.06 2.24
C LEU A 59 -6.17 -1.07 1.19
N PHE A 60 -5.27 -1.98 1.55
CA PHE A 60 -4.74 -3.01 0.66
C PHE A 60 -4.23 -4.19 1.48
N GLU A 61 -4.33 -5.39 0.92
CA GLU A 61 -3.79 -6.62 1.49
C GLU A 61 -3.22 -7.46 0.36
N ASN A 62 -2.05 -8.03 0.60
CA ASN A 62 -1.42 -9.01 -0.28
C ASN A 62 -0.94 -10.21 0.53
N ARG A 63 -1.15 -11.42 0.00
CA ARG A 63 -0.71 -12.67 0.61
C ARG A 63 0.29 -13.35 -0.32
N PHE A 64 1.48 -13.62 0.22
CA PHE A 64 2.56 -14.30 -0.47
C PHE A 64 2.40 -15.82 -0.40
N ALA A 65 2.98 -16.53 -1.36
CA ALA A 65 2.94 -17.99 -1.42
C ALA A 65 3.72 -18.63 -0.26
N SER A 66 4.86 -18.06 0.08
CA SER A 66 5.77 -18.51 1.14
C SER A 66 6.06 -17.40 2.13
N TYR A 67 6.57 -17.79 3.31
CA TYR A 67 7.11 -16.83 4.27
C TYR A 67 8.57 -16.57 3.90
N ASP A 68 8.79 -15.57 3.05
CA ASP A 68 10.11 -15.19 2.57
C ASP A 68 10.32 -13.68 2.64
N GLN A 69 11.54 -13.23 2.32
CA GLN A 69 11.85 -11.82 2.19
C GLN A 69 11.13 -11.26 0.96
N HIS A 70 10.15 -10.39 1.17
CA HIS A 70 9.43 -9.70 0.12
C HIS A 70 9.61 -8.20 0.22
N THR A 71 9.53 -7.53 -0.93
CA THR A 71 9.52 -6.07 -1.07
C THR A 71 8.22 -5.62 -1.71
N ILE A 72 7.50 -4.74 -1.02
CA ILE A 72 6.30 -4.09 -1.57
C ILE A 72 6.63 -2.62 -1.81
N LYS A 73 6.44 -2.18 -3.05
CA LYS A 73 6.56 -0.78 -3.46
C LYS A 73 5.21 -0.26 -3.92
N ILE A 74 4.78 0.86 -3.36
CA ILE A 74 3.54 1.55 -3.69
C ILE A 74 3.93 2.90 -4.28
N VAL A 75 3.58 3.13 -5.54
CA VAL A 75 3.89 4.36 -6.28
C VAL A 75 2.61 5.16 -6.46
N ASN A 76 2.59 6.41 -6.00
CA ASN A 76 1.46 7.30 -6.19
C ASN A 76 1.36 7.73 -7.66
N LYS A 77 0.19 7.59 -8.27
CA LYS A 77 -0.11 7.99 -9.64
C LYS A 77 -1.12 9.13 -9.72
N SER A 78 -1.54 9.67 -8.58
CA SER A 78 -2.49 10.77 -8.48
C SER A 78 -1.91 11.99 -7.80
N LEU A 79 -2.54 13.14 -8.01
CA LEU A 79 -2.26 14.37 -7.26
C LEU A 79 -2.76 14.30 -5.82
N THR A 80 -3.67 13.37 -5.53
CA THR A 80 -4.17 13.11 -4.18
C THR A 80 -3.10 12.38 -3.37
N PRO A 81 -2.73 12.87 -2.17
CA PRO A 81 -1.75 12.18 -1.34
C PRO A 81 -2.26 10.82 -0.82
N LEU A 82 -1.40 9.81 -0.81
CA LEU A 82 -1.64 8.59 -0.02
C LEU A 82 -1.10 8.80 1.38
N THR A 83 -1.96 8.68 2.40
CA THR A 83 -1.56 8.76 3.81
C THR A 83 -1.68 7.40 4.48
N ILE A 84 -0.54 6.88 4.95
CA ILE A 84 -0.43 5.60 5.65
C ILE A 84 -0.30 5.86 7.15
N ASP A 85 -1.14 5.18 7.92
CA ASP A 85 -1.09 5.16 9.37
C ASP A 85 -0.05 4.15 9.84
N TYR A 86 -0.17 2.90 9.39
CA TYR A 86 0.76 1.82 9.72
C TYR A 86 0.69 0.66 8.72
N ILE A 87 1.66 -0.24 8.80
CA ILE A 87 1.74 -1.46 8.00
C ILE A 87 1.64 -2.66 8.91
N GLY A 88 0.71 -3.56 8.61
CA GLY A 88 0.60 -4.87 9.24
C GLY A 88 1.33 -5.93 8.41
N TYR A 89 1.80 -6.98 9.08
CA TYR A 89 2.38 -8.15 8.42
C TYR A 89 2.20 -9.40 9.27
N GLU A 90 2.11 -10.56 8.62
CA GLU A 90 2.06 -11.88 9.27
C GLU A 90 3.36 -12.66 9.00
N ALA A 91 3.82 -13.45 9.98
CA ALA A 91 5.13 -14.11 9.95
C ALA A 91 5.10 -15.66 9.83
N ASN A 92 3.98 -16.29 9.46
CA ASN A 92 3.83 -17.75 9.42
C ASN A 92 3.24 -18.27 8.10
#